data_AF-B6AMY9-F1
#
_entry.id   AF-B6AMY9-F1
#
_cell.length_a   1.000
_cell.length_b   1.000
_cell.length_c   1.000
_cell.angle_alpha   90.00
_cell.angle_beta   90.00
_cell.angle_gamma   90.00
#
_symmetry.space_group_name_H-M   'P 1'
#
loop_
_entity.id
_entity.type
_entity.pdbx_description
1 polymer ?
#
loop_
_entity_poly.entity_id
_entity_poly.type
_entity_poly.pdbx_seq_one_letter_code
_entity_poly.pdbx_strand_id
1 'polypeptide(L)'
;MEWSGGPGVGDRHPIGYPVRDKKREEKHRNAFLPQPQKPFSLSKETGMSVKTSKPPKSSPEFLLLVRIGVDLSKDTFHVVGLDEKGHRVFRKKFTRESFKTWLGRPELPRMTVAMEPCGGAQWWGSYCQAQGHVPMLIPPHQVKPFAMSQKNDFNEAEAICEASLRPRTTKVPVKTPQQQDLAMVLAARSGIIKERTALA
;
A
#
# COMPACT_ATOMS: atom_id res chain seq x y z
N MET A 1 30.55 -48.45 29.45
CA MET A 1 29.64 -49.22 28.58
C MET A 1 29.85 -48.76 27.17
N GLU A 2 30.91 -49.33 26.60
CA GLU A 2 31.21 -49.31 25.18
C GLU A 2 30.24 -50.26 24.47
N TRP A 3 29.81 -49.89 23.27
CA TRP A 3 29.16 -50.83 22.34
C TRP A 3 30.00 -50.89 21.08
N SER A 4 30.41 -52.11 20.76
CA SER A 4 31.38 -52.52 19.75
C SER A 4 30.75 -53.52 18.77
N GLY A 5 31.12 -53.41 17.47
CA GLY A 5 30.89 -54.39 16.38
C GLY A 5 29.77 -53.97 15.42
N GLY A 6 29.93 -53.75 14.11
CA GLY A 6 30.76 -54.38 13.06
C GLY A 6 29.87 -55.29 12.19
N PRO A 7 30.21 -55.73 10.94
CA PRO A 7 31.11 -55.20 9.90
C PRO A 7 30.41 -55.07 8.51
N GLY A 8 31.05 -54.45 7.52
CA GLY A 8 30.57 -54.41 6.12
C GLY A 8 31.67 -54.02 5.15
N VAL A 9 32.33 -55.03 4.58
CA VAL A 9 33.41 -54.94 3.59
C VAL A 9 32.86 -54.43 2.25
N GLY A 10 33.59 -53.53 1.58
CA GLY A 10 33.27 -53.09 0.23
C GLY A 10 34.48 -52.44 -0.41
N ASP A 11 35.31 -53.28 -1.05
CA ASP A 11 36.38 -52.88 -1.96
C ASP A 11 35.90 -51.83 -2.95
N ARG A 12 36.56 -50.66 -2.98
CA ARG A 12 36.43 -49.72 -4.09
C ARG A 12 37.81 -49.30 -4.57
N HIS A 13 38.12 -49.78 -5.78
CA HIS A 13 39.19 -49.28 -6.63
C HIS A 13 39.18 -47.75 -6.72
N PRO A 14 40.35 -47.09 -6.82
CA PRO A 14 40.39 -45.66 -7.09
C PRO A 14 39.91 -45.38 -8.52
N ILE A 15 38.82 -44.64 -8.62
CA ILE A 15 38.31 -44.09 -9.88
C ILE A 15 39.32 -43.04 -10.35
N GLY A 16 40.03 -43.34 -11.43
CA GLY A 16 40.91 -42.38 -12.10
C GLY A 16 40.10 -41.20 -12.63
N TYR A 17 40.49 -39.98 -12.25
CA TYR A 17 39.97 -38.76 -12.85
C TYR A 17 40.69 -38.52 -14.19
N PRO A 18 39.98 -38.25 -15.29
CA PRO A 18 40.63 -37.91 -16.55
C PRO A 18 41.30 -36.53 -16.47
N VAL A 19 42.56 -36.48 -16.88
CA VAL A 19 43.39 -35.28 -17.00
C VAL A 19 42.77 -34.34 -18.04
N ARG A 20 42.51 -33.09 -17.62
CA ARG A 20 41.88 -32.03 -18.44
C ARG A 20 42.86 -31.52 -19.50
N ASP A 21 42.56 -31.78 -20.77
CA ASP A 21 43.35 -31.31 -21.90
C ASP A 21 43.13 -29.80 -22.14
N LYS A 22 44.16 -29.00 -21.83
CA LYS A 22 44.12 -27.53 -21.84
C LYS A 22 44.14 -26.91 -23.25
N LYS A 23 44.28 -27.69 -24.33
CA LYS A 23 44.42 -27.15 -25.70
C LYS A 23 43.10 -26.85 -26.42
N ARG A 24 41.93 -27.12 -25.83
CA ARG A 24 40.61 -26.89 -26.45
C ARG A 24 39.90 -25.60 -25.97
N GLU A 25 40.43 -24.92 -24.96
CA GLU A 25 39.80 -23.73 -24.34
C GLU A 25 40.23 -22.37 -24.92
N GLU A 26 41.16 -22.36 -25.87
CA GLU A 26 41.71 -21.11 -26.45
C GLU A 26 41.10 -20.72 -27.80
N LYS A 27 40.31 -21.60 -28.42
CA LYS A 27 39.74 -21.38 -29.77
C LYS A 27 38.33 -20.78 -29.80
N HIS A 28 37.70 -20.56 -28.65
CA HIS A 28 36.33 -20.05 -28.54
C HIS A 28 36.19 -18.69 -27.81
N ARG A 29 37.30 -17.98 -27.55
CA ARG A 29 37.26 -16.65 -26.90
C ARG A 29 37.22 -15.44 -27.85
N ASN A 30 37.41 -15.61 -29.15
CA ASN A 30 37.57 -14.49 -30.10
C ASN A 30 36.47 -14.37 -31.18
N ALA A 31 35.26 -14.90 -30.95
CA ALA A 31 34.18 -14.87 -31.94
C ALA A 31 33.05 -13.86 -31.65
N PHE A 32 33.21 -12.95 -30.69
CA PHE A 32 32.16 -11.96 -30.37
C PHE A 32 32.74 -10.58 -30.04
N LEU A 33 33.42 -9.98 -31.02
CA LEU A 33 33.68 -8.54 -31.01
C LEU A 33 32.54 -7.86 -31.79
N PRO A 34 31.76 -6.94 -31.18
CA PRO A 34 30.76 -6.17 -31.91
C PRO A 34 31.45 -5.23 -32.90
N GLN A 35 30.96 -5.23 -34.14
CA GLN A 35 31.46 -4.38 -35.22
C GLN A 35 31.21 -2.89 -34.90
N PRO A 36 32.11 -1.98 -35.35
CA PRO A 36 31.93 -0.55 -35.12
C PRO A 36 30.70 -0.04 -35.87
N GLN A 37 29.77 0.59 -35.14
CA GLN A 37 28.58 1.19 -35.73
C GLN A 37 28.99 2.45 -36.54
N LYS A 38 28.39 2.61 -37.72
CA LYS A 38 28.61 3.77 -38.61
C LYS A 38 28.19 5.07 -37.90
N PRO A 39 28.91 6.19 -38.10
CA PRO A 39 28.51 7.46 -37.52
C PRO A 39 27.17 7.92 -38.10
N PHE A 40 26.26 8.28 -37.19
CA PHE A 40 24.93 8.80 -37.49
C PHE A 40 25.05 10.19 -38.12
N SER A 41 24.54 10.36 -39.35
CA SER A 41 24.53 11.64 -40.05
C SER A 41 23.52 12.61 -39.41
N LEU A 42 23.98 13.79 -39.00
CA LEU A 42 23.13 14.90 -38.56
C LEU A 42 22.45 15.54 -39.78
N SER A 43 21.17 15.28 -40.01
CA SER A 43 20.33 16.16 -40.82
C SER A 43 19.77 17.28 -39.93
N LYS A 44 20.12 18.53 -40.28
CA LYS A 44 19.40 19.72 -39.83
C LYS A 44 18.03 19.73 -40.50
N GLU A 45 17.01 20.18 -39.76
CA GLU A 45 15.68 20.67 -40.14
C GLU A 45 14.65 20.15 -39.12
N THR A 46 13.60 20.83 -38.65
CA THR A 46 13.13 22.23 -38.66
C THR A 46 12.14 22.28 -37.49
N GLY A 47 11.90 23.45 -36.89
CA GLY A 47 11.16 23.61 -35.63
C GLY A 47 9.86 22.80 -35.52
N MET A 48 9.77 21.99 -34.46
CA MET A 48 8.54 21.37 -33.98
C MET A 48 8.27 21.84 -32.55
N SER A 49 7.15 22.55 -32.40
CA SER A 49 6.56 22.94 -31.13
C SER A 49 6.48 21.74 -30.18
N VAL A 50 7.15 21.85 -29.03
CA VAL A 50 7.09 20.88 -27.94
C VAL A 50 5.67 20.87 -27.39
N LYS A 51 4.82 20.00 -27.95
CA LYS A 51 3.66 19.52 -27.20
C LYS A 51 4.22 18.70 -26.07
N THR A 52 4.04 19.15 -24.83
CA THR A 52 4.36 18.39 -23.63
C THR A 52 3.55 17.09 -23.65
N SER A 53 4.12 16.03 -24.20
CA SER A 53 3.53 14.70 -24.16
C SER A 53 3.47 14.27 -22.70
N LYS A 54 2.26 13.98 -22.22
CA LYS A 54 2.02 13.34 -20.92
C LYS A 54 3.00 12.16 -20.78
N PRO A 55 3.73 12.02 -19.65
CA PRO A 55 4.68 10.94 -19.50
C PRO A 55 3.97 9.58 -19.66
N PRO A 56 4.66 8.56 -20.20
CA PRO A 56 4.09 7.23 -20.37
C PRO A 56 3.57 6.69 -19.03
N LYS A 57 2.45 5.95 -19.03
CA LYS A 57 1.87 5.28 -17.85
C LYS A 57 2.82 4.17 -17.36
N SER A 58 3.88 4.56 -16.67
CA SER A 58 4.91 3.69 -16.12
C SER A 58 4.58 3.39 -14.66
N SER A 59 4.37 2.10 -14.37
CA SER A 59 4.05 1.51 -13.06
C SER A 59 2.63 1.81 -12.57
N PRO A 60 1.92 0.83 -11.98
CA PRO A 60 0.64 1.10 -11.35
C PRO A 60 0.79 2.21 -10.30
N GLU A 61 0.05 3.31 -10.45
CA GLU A 61 0.12 4.51 -9.57
C GLU A 61 -0.01 4.16 -8.07
N PHE A 62 -0.59 2.99 -7.75
CA PHE A 62 -0.73 2.49 -6.40
C PHE A 62 0.55 1.93 -5.76
N LEU A 63 1.60 1.62 -6.53
CA LEU A 63 2.84 1.07 -5.98
C LEU A 63 3.64 2.09 -5.15
N LEU A 64 3.40 3.38 -5.36
CA LEU A 64 4.02 4.47 -4.61
C LEU A 64 3.22 4.85 -3.35
N LEU A 65 2.08 4.19 -3.10
CA LEU A 65 1.20 4.58 -1.99
C LEU A 65 1.76 4.18 -0.64
N VAL A 66 1.99 5.19 0.21
CA VAL A 66 2.33 4.98 1.62
C VAL A 66 1.16 5.33 2.53
N ARG A 67 0.22 6.14 2.03
CA ARG A 67 -0.88 6.66 2.82
C ARG A 67 -2.06 7.00 1.94
N ILE A 68 -3.26 6.73 2.44
CA ILE A 68 -4.51 7.19 1.84
C ILE A 68 -5.37 7.90 2.87
N GLY A 69 -6.08 8.93 2.42
CA GLY A 69 -7.17 9.59 3.12
C GLY A 69 -8.47 9.14 2.49
N VAL A 70 -9.42 8.75 3.34
CA VAL A 70 -10.70 8.18 2.91
C VAL A 70 -11.82 8.97 3.56
N ASP A 71 -12.60 9.64 2.73
CA ASP A 71 -13.92 10.12 3.12
C ASP A 71 -14.96 8.99 2.94
N LEU A 72 -15.66 8.67 4.02
CA LEU A 72 -16.56 7.53 4.13
C LEU A 72 -18.02 8.00 4.18
N SER A 73 -18.78 7.73 3.11
CA SER A 73 -20.24 7.84 3.12
C SER A 73 -20.90 6.47 3.35
N LYS A 74 -22.20 6.37 3.09
CA LYS A 74 -22.96 5.11 3.17
C LYS A 74 -22.49 4.11 2.10
N ASP A 75 -22.51 4.56 0.83
CA ASP A 75 -22.32 3.69 -0.33
C ASP A 75 -21.15 4.12 -1.24
N THR A 76 -20.67 5.35 -1.09
CA THR A 76 -19.63 5.95 -1.93
C THR A 76 -18.48 6.46 -1.08
N PHE A 77 -17.24 6.10 -1.44
CA PHE A 77 -16.04 6.60 -0.77
C PHE A 77 -15.16 7.39 -1.73
N HIS A 78 -14.54 8.44 -1.22
CA HIS A 78 -13.57 9.23 -1.94
C HIS A 78 -12.20 9.00 -1.33
N VAL A 79 -11.26 8.54 -2.16
CA VAL A 79 -9.93 8.14 -1.72
C VAL A 79 -8.90 9.01 -2.41
N VAL A 80 -8.01 9.56 -1.61
CA VAL A 80 -6.82 10.29 -2.05
C VAL A 80 -5.61 9.58 -1.48
N GLY A 81 -4.56 9.41 -2.27
CA GLY A 81 -3.36 8.71 -1.85
C GLY A 81 -2.10 9.51 -2.10
N LEU A 82 -1.17 9.38 -1.16
CA LEU A 82 0.09 10.11 -1.12
C LEU A 82 1.28 9.16 -1.22
N ASP A 83 2.34 9.67 -1.84
CA ASP A 83 3.67 9.06 -1.80
C ASP A 83 4.42 9.34 -0.48
N GLU A 84 5.65 8.85 -0.37
CA GLU A 84 6.54 9.11 0.79
C GLU A 84 6.83 10.60 1.02
N LYS A 85 6.80 11.41 -0.03
CA LYS A 85 7.06 12.86 0.02
C LYS A 85 5.80 13.65 0.35
N GLY A 86 4.65 13.00 0.48
CA GLY A 86 3.36 13.63 0.72
C GLY A 86 2.69 14.18 -0.54
N HIS A 87 3.19 13.88 -1.74
CA HIS A 87 2.54 14.30 -2.98
C HIS A 87 1.35 13.40 -3.32
N ARG A 88 0.28 14.01 -3.82
CA ARG A 88 -0.89 13.27 -4.30
C ARG A 88 -0.56 12.49 -5.58
N VAL A 89 -0.53 11.17 -5.46
CA VAL A 89 -0.27 10.23 -6.56
C VAL A 89 -1.48 9.37 -6.92
N PHE A 90 -2.53 9.39 -6.10
CA PHE A 90 -3.75 8.62 -6.34
C PHE A 90 -4.99 9.41 -5.97
N ARG A 91 -6.04 9.30 -6.78
CA ARG A 91 -7.34 9.90 -6.52
C ARG A 91 -8.42 9.08 -7.19
N LYS A 92 -9.31 8.47 -6.40
CA LYS A 92 -10.34 7.58 -6.94
C LYS A 92 -11.59 7.55 -6.07
N LYS A 93 -12.75 7.50 -6.74
CA LYS A 93 -14.04 7.21 -6.12
C LYS A 93 -14.30 5.71 -6.16
N PHE A 94 -14.81 5.16 -5.07
CA PHE A 94 -15.18 3.76 -4.94
C PHE A 94 -16.62 3.60 -4.46
N THR A 95 -17.23 2.47 -4.79
CA THR A 95 -18.33 1.92 -4.00
C THR A 95 -17.78 1.24 -2.74
N ARG A 96 -18.63 1.03 -1.74
CA ARG A 96 -18.26 0.30 -0.52
C ARG A 96 -17.61 -1.06 -0.82
N GLU A 97 -18.21 -1.85 -1.71
CA GLU A 97 -17.76 -3.20 -2.07
C GLU A 97 -16.46 -3.16 -2.87
N SER A 98 -16.38 -2.26 -3.86
CA SER A 98 -15.18 -2.13 -4.69
C SER A 98 -13.98 -1.60 -3.90
N PHE A 99 -14.21 -0.76 -2.88
CA PHE A 99 -13.17 -0.34 -1.95
C PHE A 99 -12.69 -1.52 -1.10
N LYS A 100 -13.61 -2.34 -0.56
CA LYS A 100 -13.25 -3.56 0.18
C LYS A 100 -12.36 -4.47 -0.66
N THR A 101 -12.81 -4.80 -1.87
CA THR A 101 -12.06 -5.67 -2.79
C THR A 101 -10.73 -5.06 -3.19
N TRP A 102 -10.67 -3.75 -3.42
CA TRP A 102 -9.42 -3.07 -3.78
C TRP A 102 -8.41 -3.09 -2.63
N LEU A 103 -8.86 -2.75 -1.41
CA LEU A 103 -7.99 -2.67 -0.23
C LEU A 103 -7.46 -4.05 0.19
N GLY A 104 -8.19 -5.14 -0.08
CA GLY A 104 -7.72 -6.51 0.19
C GLY A 104 -6.76 -7.11 -0.85
N ARG A 105 -6.33 -6.35 -1.85
CA ARG A 105 -5.43 -6.84 -2.90
C ARG A 105 -4.02 -7.10 -2.37
N PRO A 106 -3.41 -8.26 -2.64
CA PRO A 106 -2.07 -8.57 -2.17
C PRO A 106 -1.00 -7.68 -2.82
N GLU A 107 -1.24 -7.14 -4.01
CA GLU A 107 -0.30 -6.28 -4.74
C GLU A 107 -0.22 -4.86 -4.17
N LEU A 108 -1.14 -4.46 -3.28
CA LEU A 108 -1.07 -3.15 -2.64
C LEU A 108 0.03 -3.12 -1.58
N PRO A 109 0.84 -2.04 -1.55
CA PRO A 109 1.75 -1.82 -0.42
C PRO A 109 0.94 -1.71 0.87
N ARG A 110 1.54 -2.18 1.97
CA ARG A 110 1.00 -1.91 3.31
C ARG A 110 1.19 -0.43 3.60
N MET A 111 0.10 0.23 3.96
CA MET A 111 -0.01 1.68 3.96
C MET A 111 -0.86 2.14 5.13
N THR A 112 -0.74 3.42 5.46
CA THR A 112 -1.63 4.06 6.43
C THR A 112 -2.97 4.39 5.78
N VAL A 113 -4.08 3.96 6.38
CA VAL A 113 -5.44 4.29 5.93
C VAL A 113 -6.04 5.28 6.92
N ALA A 114 -6.00 6.56 6.58
CA ALA A 114 -6.53 7.65 7.37
C ALA A 114 -8.00 7.92 7.04
N MET A 115 -8.82 8.15 8.07
CA MET A 115 -10.26 8.31 7.94
C MET A 115 -10.83 9.02 9.17
N GLU A 116 -11.93 9.74 9.00
CA GLU A 116 -12.65 10.35 10.12
C GLU A 116 -13.55 9.31 10.82
N PRO A 117 -13.67 9.33 12.18
CA PRO A 117 -14.65 8.54 12.89
C PRO A 117 -16.09 8.85 12.46
N CYS A 118 -16.70 7.90 11.74
CA CYS A 118 -18.12 7.89 11.41
C CYS A 118 -18.76 6.55 11.83
N GLY A 119 -20.06 6.37 11.58
CA GLY A 119 -20.78 5.14 11.95
C GLY A 119 -20.18 3.85 11.40
N GLY A 120 -19.53 3.89 10.23
CA GLY A 120 -18.85 2.74 9.62
C GLY A 120 -17.35 2.66 9.90
N ALA A 121 -16.77 3.66 10.53
CA ALA A 121 -15.32 3.83 10.59
C ALA A 121 -14.62 2.72 11.38
N GLN A 122 -15.19 2.35 12.52
CA GLN A 122 -14.59 1.34 13.39
C GLN A 122 -14.49 -0.04 12.70
N TRP A 123 -15.51 -0.41 11.91
CA TRP A 123 -15.47 -1.62 11.09
C TRP A 123 -14.38 -1.55 10.02
N TRP A 124 -14.25 -0.41 9.33
CA TRP A 124 -13.18 -0.20 8.35
C TRP A 124 -11.79 -0.24 8.96
N GLY A 125 -11.61 0.34 10.15
CA GLY A 125 -10.35 0.25 10.89
C GLY A 125 -9.94 -1.19 11.17
N SER A 126 -10.88 -2.02 11.62
CA SER A 126 -10.66 -3.45 11.84
C SER A 126 -10.34 -4.19 10.54
N TYR A 127 -11.09 -3.91 9.47
CA TYR A 127 -10.82 -4.50 8.15
C TYR A 127 -9.42 -4.13 7.63
N CYS A 128 -9.01 -2.87 7.78
CA CYS A 128 -7.66 -2.42 7.41
C CYS A 128 -6.57 -3.23 8.14
N GLN A 129 -6.72 -3.43 9.46
CA GLN A 129 -5.78 -4.24 10.25
C GLN A 129 -5.72 -5.67 9.75
N ALA A 130 -6.88 -6.28 9.44
CA ALA A 130 -6.94 -7.63 8.91
C ALA A 130 -6.25 -7.79 7.54
N GLN A 131 -6.20 -6.74 6.72
CA GLN A 131 -5.45 -6.72 5.46
C GLN A 131 -3.96 -6.31 5.63
N GLY A 132 -3.53 -6.02 6.85
CA GLY A 132 -2.15 -5.60 7.18
C GLY A 132 -1.87 -4.10 6.97
N HIS A 133 -2.89 -3.28 6.76
CA HIS A 133 -2.76 -1.83 6.73
C HIS A 133 -2.78 -1.24 8.14
N VAL A 134 -2.29 -0.01 8.28
CA VAL A 134 -2.32 0.73 9.55
C VAL A 134 -3.49 1.71 9.51
N PRO A 135 -4.62 1.43 10.20
CA PRO A 135 -5.71 2.40 10.26
C PRO A 135 -5.30 3.61 11.13
N MET A 136 -5.73 4.80 10.72
CA MET A 136 -5.56 6.03 11.45
C MET A 136 -6.89 6.78 11.49
N LEU A 137 -7.64 6.59 12.57
CA LEU A 137 -8.89 7.33 12.78
C LEU A 137 -8.57 8.71 13.35
N ILE A 138 -8.90 9.79 12.65
CA ILE A 138 -8.51 11.16 13.03
C ILE A 138 -9.74 11.94 13.52
N PRO A 139 -9.72 12.53 14.72
CA PRO A 139 -10.84 13.32 15.22
C PRO A 139 -11.25 14.45 14.25
N PRO A 140 -12.56 14.72 14.07
CA PRO A 140 -13.05 15.72 13.11
C PRO A 140 -12.45 17.11 13.31
N HIS A 141 -12.22 17.50 14.57
CA HIS A 141 -11.63 18.80 14.90
C HIS A 141 -10.17 18.96 14.45
N GLN A 142 -9.43 17.86 14.23
CA GLN A 142 -8.07 17.89 13.68
C GLN A 142 -8.06 17.83 12.15
N VAL A 143 -9.14 17.36 11.51
CA VAL A 143 -9.31 17.38 10.06
C VAL A 143 -9.78 18.76 9.60
N LYS A 144 -10.70 19.38 10.34
CA LYS A 144 -11.34 20.66 10.00
C LYS A 144 -10.40 21.79 9.55
N PRO A 145 -9.21 22.01 10.15
CA PRO A 145 -8.29 23.07 9.70
C PRO A 145 -7.75 22.89 8.27
N PHE A 146 -7.81 21.68 7.73
CA PHE A 146 -7.32 21.35 6.38
C PHE A 146 -8.46 21.29 5.35
N ALA A 147 -9.72 21.42 5.79
CA ALA A 147 -10.87 21.41 4.89
C ALA A 147 -10.91 22.69 4.06
N MET A 148 -11.10 22.56 2.75
CA MET A 148 -11.27 23.70 1.85
C MET A 148 -12.68 24.29 1.96
N SER A 149 -12.83 25.58 1.65
CA SER A 149 -14.12 26.30 1.76
C SER A 149 -15.22 25.75 0.86
N GLN A 150 -14.89 25.07 -0.24
CA GLN A 150 -15.86 24.42 -1.11
C GLN A 150 -16.06 22.97 -0.69
N LYS A 151 -17.31 22.62 -0.39
CA LYS A 151 -17.70 21.27 -0.01
C LYS A 151 -17.56 20.32 -1.20
N ASN A 152 -16.64 19.37 -1.06
CA ASN A 152 -16.39 18.31 -2.02
C ASN A 152 -15.77 17.15 -1.26
N ASP A 153 -16.32 15.96 -1.42
CA ASP A 153 -15.89 14.75 -0.73
C ASP A 153 -14.40 14.41 -0.98
N PHE A 154 -13.86 14.74 -2.18
CA PHE A 154 -12.42 14.62 -2.43
C PHE A 154 -11.58 15.63 -1.65
N ASN A 155 -12.11 16.82 -1.38
CA ASN A 155 -11.43 17.81 -0.53
C ASN A 155 -11.43 17.34 0.93
N GLU A 156 -12.49 16.65 1.37
CA GLU A 156 -12.54 16.02 2.69
C GLU A 156 -11.50 14.89 2.79
N ALA A 157 -11.38 14.04 1.77
CA ALA A 157 -10.33 13.01 1.71
C ALA A 157 -8.91 13.61 1.70
N GLU A 158 -8.68 14.73 0.99
CA GLU A 158 -7.41 15.47 1.02
C GLU A 158 -7.12 16.05 2.41
N ALA A 159 -8.11 16.65 3.07
CA ALA A 159 -7.98 17.19 4.41
C ALA A 159 -7.62 16.09 5.43
N ILE A 160 -8.23 14.91 5.32
CA ILE A 160 -7.90 13.74 6.14
C ILE A 160 -6.45 13.31 5.88
N CYS A 161 -6.03 13.26 4.62
CA CYS A 161 -4.65 12.97 4.22
C CYS A 161 -3.66 13.94 4.87
N GLU A 162 -3.91 15.25 4.75
CA GLU A 162 -3.10 16.33 5.30
C GLU A 162 -3.00 16.28 6.82
N ALA A 163 -4.14 16.07 7.50
CA ALA A 163 -4.18 15.90 8.94
C ALA A 163 -3.32 14.70 9.37
N SER A 164 -3.39 13.60 8.63
CA SER A 164 -2.68 12.37 8.96
C SER A 164 -1.15 12.47 8.84
N LEU A 165 -0.64 13.47 8.12
CA LEU A 165 0.80 13.77 8.01
C LEU A 165 1.33 14.57 9.19
N ARG A 166 0.47 15.25 9.96
CA ARG A 166 0.93 16.14 11.02
C ARG A 166 1.46 15.34 12.22
N PRO A 167 2.65 15.67 12.75
CA PRO A 167 3.24 14.93 13.88
C PRO A 167 2.38 14.91 15.15
N ARG A 168 1.57 15.96 15.36
CA ARG A 168 0.71 16.13 16.54
C ARG A 168 -0.68 15.53 16.38
N THR A 169 -0.97 14.87 15.27
CA THR A 169 -2.29 14.27 15.04
C THR A 169 -2.53 13.11 15.98
N THR A 170 -3.58 13.25 16.78
CA THR A 170 -4.05 12.24 17.71
C THR A 170 -4.88 11.21 16.96
N LYS A 171 -4.73 9.94 17.32
CA LYS A 171 -5.45 8.83 16.69
C LYS A 171 -6.50 8.30 17.64
N VAL A 172 -7.71 8.09 17.15
CA VAL A 172 -8.73 7.32 17.87
C VAL A 172 -8.40 5.84 17.70
N PRO A 173 -8.27 5.06 18.79
CA PRO A 173 -8.02 3.63 18.68
C PRO A 173 -9.15 2.91 17.92
N VAL A 174 -8.77 1.91 17.12
CA VAL A 174 -9.73 0.95 16.56
C VAL A 174 -10.19 0.04 17.69
N LYS A 175 -11.51 0.00 17.90
CA LYS A 175 -12.12 -0.80 18.95
C LYS A 175 -12.17 -2.27 18.56
N THR A 176 -11.87 -3.16 19.52
CA THR A 176 -12.13 -4.60 19.36
C THR A 176 -13.63 -4.86 19.22
N PRO A 177 -14.05 -6.01 18.67
CA PRO A 177 -15.47 -6.38 18.61
C PRO A 177 -16.16 -6.28 19.98
N GLN A 178 -15.53 -6.79 21.04
CA GLN A 178 -16.07 -6.74 22.40
C GLN A 178 -16.22 -5.30 22.93
N GLN A 179 -15.29 -4.41 22.60
CA GLN A 179 -15.39 -2.99 22.94
C GLN A 179 -16.51 -2.28 22.16
N GLN A 180 -16.77 -2.69 20.92
CA GLN A 180 -17.89 -2.18 20.14
C GLN A 180 -19.22 -2.66 20.72
N ASP A 181 -19.33 -3.94 21.07
CA ASP A 181 -20.52 -4.52 21.71
C ASP A 181 -20.86 -3.81 23.01
N LEU A 182 -19.88 -3.63 23.89
CA LEU A 182 -20.07 -2.90 25.15
C LEU A 182 -20.50 -1.45 24.89
N ALA A 183 -19.89 -0.78 23.91
CA ALA A 183 -20.28 0.59 23.56
C ALA A 183 -21.73 0.68 23.05
N MET A 184 -22.20 -0.32 22.29
CA MET A 184 -23.60 -0.39 21.84
C MET A 184 -24.55 -0.58 23.03
N VAL A 185 -24.24 -1.47 23.97
CA VAL A 185 -25.05 -1.69 25.19
C VAL A 185 -25.13 -0.40 26.01
N LEU A 186 -24.00 0.29 26.21
CA LEU A 186 -23.97 1.56 26.94
C LEU A 186 -24.76 2.66 26.22
N ALA A 187 -24.70 2.72 24.88
CA ALA A 187 -25.49 3.66 24.09
C ALA A 187 -26.99 3.39 24.21
N ALA A 188 -27.42 2.12 24.12
CA ALA A 188 -28.82 1.72 24.28
C ALA A 188 -29.35 2.08 25.68
N ARG A 189 -28.59 1.74 26.74
CA ARG A 189 -28.92 2.12 28.11
C ARG A 189 -29.07 3.64 28.25
N SER A 190 -28.14 4.40 27.68
CA SER A 190 -28.18 5.87 27.72
C SER A 190 -29.40 6.43 27.01
N GLY A 191 -29.81 5.84 25.88
CA GLY A 191 -31.04 6.19 25.17
C GLY A 191 -32.28 5.96 26.03
N ILE A 192 -32.42 4.78 26.62
CA ILE A 192 -33.55 4.44 27.50
C ILE A 192 -33.61 5.37 28.72
N ILE A 193 -32.46 5.69 29.33
CA ILE A 193 -32.42 6.64 30.46
C ILE A 193 -32.94 8.01 30.00
N LYS A 194 -32.46 8.53 28.86
CA LYS A 194 -32.92 9.81 28.32
C LYS A 194 -34.43 9.82 28.08
N GLU A 195 -34.98 8.76 27.49
CA GLU A 195 -36.43 8.62 27.27
C GLU A 195 -37.21 8.62 28.59
N ARG A 196 -36.75 7.85 29.60
CA ARG A 196 -37.41 7.78 30.91
C ARG A 196 -37.36 9.10 31.69
N THR A 197 -36.32 9.90 31.49
CA THR A 197 -36.12 11.18 32.17
C THR A 197 -36.57 12.39 31.36
N ALA A 198 -37.10 12.18 30.14
CA ALA A 198 -37.70 13.24 29.37
C ALA A 198 -39.03 13.62 30.04
N LEU A 199 -39.01 14.66 30.88
CA LEU A 199 -40.22 15.27 31.43
C LEU A 199 -41.04 15.81 30.25
N ALA A 200 -42.33 15.47 30.23
CA ALA A 200 -43.31 15.99 29.28
C ALA A 200 -43.52 17.50 29.44
#